data_AF-A0A2N1QK81-F1
#
_entry.id   AF-A0A2N1QK81-F1
#
_cell.length_a   1.000
_cell.length_b   1.000
_cell.length_c   1.000
_cell.angle_alpha   90.00
_cell.angle_beta   90.00
_cell.angle_gamma   90.00
#
_symmetry.space_group_name_H-M   'P 1'
#
loop_
_entity.id
_entity.type
_entity.pdbx_description
1 polymer ?
#
loop_
_entity_poly.entity_id
_entity_poly.type
_entity_poly.pdbx_seq_one_letter_code
_entity_poly.pdbx_strand_id
1 'polypeptide(L)'
;MKFNKFKEILHEHARLPIEIDRSSFSDVLDEFEYVEVKPKFVFNKRVISLVMSFMILIAMSVTFTIFEFTPAKTLTIDLNPGFEVVLNRFNRVVQVNAIGDDADTMIDDIRFWHKSPEKVLSSIVDISVKKGYATVDDVTVLISVNTTDEVLLKKLTVQSDELNLKTMFMSINMTETVDYTSRLLTSTNFTSALESYKIYVPEIQEAIATDTTGSSPETFYDDLYSNTTVTSTNIVWSENLLVSLADYYDITLGKLQLVIAVFEAYDEYDTEAEFIALVESPISTLVDLYDNRP
;
A
#
# COMPACT_ATOMS: atom_id res chain seq x y z
N MET A 1 -41.04 49.96 12.26
CA MET A 1 -42.45 49.52 12.18
C MET A 1 -42.45 48.02 11.88
N LYS A 2 -43.05 47.17 12.74
CA LYS A 2 -42.98 45.70 12.59
C LYS A 2 -43.86 45.27 11.40
N PHE A 3 -43.34 44.43 10.51
CA PHE A 3 -43.98 43.98 9.26
C PHE A 3 -45.43 43.51 9.44
N ASN A 4 -45.73 42.86 10.56
CA ASN A 4 -47.07 42.38 10.87
C ASN A 4 -48.09 43.52 11.06
N LYS A 5 -47.69 44.65 11.65
CA LYS A 5 -48.56 45.83 11.84
C LYS A 5 -48.81 46.56 10.53
N PHE A 6 -47.86 46.50 9.59
CA PHE A 6 -48.05 47.02 8.23
C PHE A 6 -49.03 46.17 7.43
N LYS A 7 -48.92 44.83 7.51
CA LYS A 7 -49.83 43.90 6.82
C LYS A 7 -51.28 44.03 7.29
N GLU A 8 -51.47 44.30 8.57
CA GLU A 8 -52.79 44.52 9.19
C GLU A 8 -53.44 45.81 8.67
N ILE A 9 -52.70 46.92 8.65
CA ILE A 9 -53.15 48.20 8.07
C ILE A 9 -53.49 48.05 6.59
N LEU A 10 -52.70 47.28 5.84
CA LEU A 10 -52.91 47.06 4.41
C LEU A 10 -54.18 46.27 4.14
N HIS A 11 -54.47 45.25 4.96
CA HIS A 11 -55.71 44.50 4.87
C HIS A 11 -56.95 45.33 5.26
N GLU A 12 -56.80 46.27 6.19
CA GLU A 12 -57.88 47.16 6.63
C GLU A 12 -58.21 48.23 5.58
N HIS A 13 -57.20 48.81 4.93
CA HIS A 13 -57.36 49.91 3.97
C HIS A 13 -57.58 49.45 2.52
N ALA A 14 -57.37 48.17 2.20
CA ALA A 14 -57.56 47.62 0.84
C ALA A 14 -59.02 47.34 0.44
N ARG A 15 -60.01 47.80 1.22
CA ARG A 15 -61.46 47.61 0.93
C ARG A 15 -62.15 48.84 0.37
N LEU A 16 -61.43 49.70 -0.35
CA LEU A 16 -62.08 50.74 -1.15
C LEU A 16 -62.56 50.10 -2.47
N PRO A 17 -63.87 50.07 -2.77
CA PRO A 17 -64.34 49.69 -4.08
C PRO A 17 -63.94 50.81 -5.05
N ILE A 18 -62.78 50.66 -5.68
CA ILE A 18 -62.36 51.52 -6.78
C ILE A 18 -63.02 50.94 -8.03
N GLU A 19 -64.01 51.65 -8.57
CA GLU A 19 -64.59 51.35 -9.86
C GLU A 19 -63.56 51.76 -10.93
N ILE A 20 -62.76 50.79 -11.37
CA ILE A 20 -61.70 51.04 -12.36
C ILE A 20 -62.37 51.10 -13.73
N ASP A 21 -62.56 52.31 -14.26
CA ASP A 21 -62.87 52.50 -15.67
C ASP A 21 -61.66 52.05 -16.50
N ARG A 22 -61.77 50.86 -17.10
CA ARG A 22 -60.68 50.26 -17.87
C ARG A 22 -60.39 51.00 -19.18
N SER A 23 -61.29 51.88 -19.63
CA SER A 23 -61.11 52.63 -20.87
C SER A 23 -60.11 53.78 -20.74
N SER A 24 -59.89 54.32 -19.54
CA SER A 24 -58.88 55.37 -19.32
C SER A 24 -57.45 54.85 -19.19
N PHE A 25 -57.28 53.54 -19.03
CA PHE A 25 -55.98 52.92 -18.81
C PHE A 25 -55.38 52.31 -20.07
N SER A 26 -56.15 52.05 -21.14
CA SER A 26 -55.60 51.53 -22.40
C SER A 26 -54.62 52.51 -23.03
N ASP A 27 -54.98 53.80 -23.06
CA ASP A 27 -54.18 54.84 -23.70
C ASP A 27 -52.89 55.15 -22.91
N VAL A 28 -52.90 54.85 -21.61
CA VAL A 28 -51.76 55.05 -20.70
C VAL A 28 -50.84 53.84 -20.70
N LEU A 29 -51.34 52.63 -20.99
CA LEU A 29 -50.55 51.40 -21.01
C LEU A 29 -49.73 51.22 -22.29
N ASP A 30 -50.15 51.80 -23.40
CA ASP A 30 -49.38 51.77 -24.66
C ASP A 30 -48.12 52.67 -24.64
N GLU A 31 -47.99 53.57 -23.66
CA GLU A 31 -46.82 54.46 -23.51
C GLU A 31 -45.73 53.87 -22.58
N PHE A 32 -46.01 52.79 -21.85
CA PHE A 32 -45.00 52.15 -21.01
C PHE A 32 -44.17 51.14 -21.81
N GLU A 33 -43.00 51.59 -22.27
CA GLU A 33 -41.95 50.70 -22.77
C GLU A 33 -41.52 49.73 -21.66
N TYR A 34 -41.77 48.43 -21.85
CA TYR A 34 -41.35 47.39 -20.93
C TYR A 34 -39.82 47.30 -20.92
N VAL A 35 -39.17 47.95 -19.96
CA VAL A 35 -37.72 47.79 -19.75
C VAL A 35 -37.48 46.49 -19.00
N GLU A 36 -36.92 45.49 -19.69
CA GLU A 36 -36.37 44.29 -19.04
C GLU A 36 -35.22 44.67 -18.10
N VAL A 37 -35.50 44.84 -16.81
CA VAL A 37 -34.46 44.92 -15.79
C VAL A 37 -33.92 43.52 -15.49
N LYS A 38 -32.86 43.12 -16.19
CA LYS A 38 -32.07 41.93 -15.84
C LYS A 38 -31.60 42.07 -14.39
N PRO A 39 -31.84 41.09 -13.49
CA PRO A 39 -31.39 41.19 -12.11
C PRO A 39 -29.85 41.28 -12.11
N LYS A 40 -29.31 42.44 -11.71
CA LYS A 40 -27.87 42.60 -11.50
C LYS A 40 -27.52 41.82 -10.24
N PHE A 41 -26.93 40.63 -10.42
CA PHE A 41 -26.41 39.83 -9.32
C PHE A 41 -25.29 40.62 -8.64
N VAL A 42 -25.60 41.29 -7.53
CA VAL A 42 -24.63 42.07 -6.76
C VAL A 42 -23.77 41.11 -5.94
N PHE A 43 -22.67 40.70 -6.55
CA PHE A 43 -21.65 39.89 -5.89
C PHE A 43 -20.98 40.68 -4.76
N ASN A 44 -21.32 40.38 -3.51
CA ASN A 44 -20.57 40.88 -2.38
C ASN A 44 -19.19 40.21 -2.37
N LYS A 45 -18.14 40.95 -2.75
CA LYS A 45 -16.75 40.46 -2.79
C LYS A 45 -16.32 39.78 -1.48
N ARG A 46 -16.90 40.18 -0.33
CA ARG A 46 -16.66 39.54 0.97
C ARG A 46 -17.23 38.11 1.06
N VAL A 47 -18.40 37.88 0.46
CA VAL A 47 -19.03 36.54 0.40
C VAL A 47 -18.24 35.62 -0.54
N ILE A 48 -17.81 36.12 -1.70
CA ILE A 48 -16.92 35.36 -2.60
C ILE A 48 -15.62 35.00 -1.89
N SER A 49 -14.98 35.96 -1.21
CA SER A 49 -13.75 35.73 -0.47
C SER A 49 -13.91 34.66 0.60
N LEU A 50 -15.04 34.66 1.32
CA LEU A 50 -15.34 33.64 2.33
C LEU A 50 -15.50 32.26 1.69
N VAL A 51 -16.29 32.16 0.62
CA VAL A 51 -16.52 30.89 -0.10
C VAL A 51 -15.22 30.32 -0.65
N MET A 52 -14.37 31.16 -1.24
CA MET A 52 -13.06 30.73 -1.74
C MET A 52 -12.14 30.25 -0.62
N SER A 53 -12.15 30.91 0.55
CA SER A 53 -11.38 30.44 1.71
C SER A 53 -11.85 29.08 2.20
N PHE A 54 -13.17 28.85 2.27
CA PHE A 54 -13.71 27.53 2.64
C PHE A 54 -13.36 26.46 1.61
N MET A 55 -13.42 26.78 0.31
CA MET A 55 -13.02 25.86 -0.75
C MET A 55 -11.54 25.47 -0.66
N ILE A 56 -10.65 26.42 -0.35
CA ILE A 56 -9.23 26.14 -0.14
C ILE A 56 -9.02 25.25 1.08
N LEU A 57 -9.70 25.52 2.20
CA LEU A 57 -9.61 24.69 3.40
C LEU A 57 -10.11 23.27 3.16
N ILE A 58 -11.22 23.12 2.43
CA ILE A 58 -11.74 21.81 2.03
C ILE A 58 -10.73 21.10 1.12
N ALA A 59 -10.19 21.79 0.11
CA ALA A 59 -9.18 21.22 -0.79
C ALA A 59 -7.90 20.80 -0.04
N MET A 60 -7.44 21.58 0.93
CA MET A 60 -6.32 21.22 1.80
C MET A 60 -6.65 20.03 2.70
N SER A 61 -7.85 20.00 3.28
CA SER A 61 -8.28 18.88 4.12
C SER A 61 -8.37 17.58 3.31
N VAL A 62 -8.93 17.64 2.09
CA VAL A 62 -9.05 16.49 1.19
C VAL A 62 -7.67 16.01 0.77
N THR A 63 -6.78 16.90 0.34
CA THR A 63 -5.41 16.51 -0.04
C THR A 63 -4.63 15.92 1.14
N PHE A 64 -4.77 16.50 2.34
CA PHE A 64 -4.17 15.94 3.56
C PHE A 64 -4.69 14.52 3.85
N THR A 65 -6.02 14.29 3.79
CA THR A 65 -6.58 12.95 4.00
C THR A 65 -6.08 11.95 2.96
N ILE A 66 -5.96 12.34 1.69
CA ILE A 66 -5.41 11.46 0.65
C ILE A 66 -3.98 11.06 1.01
N PHE A 67 -3.11 12.01 1.36
CA PHE A 67 -1.72 11.69 1.73
C PHE A 67 -1.59 10.83 2.98
N GLU A 68 -2.50 11.00 3.95
CA GLU A 68 -2.48 10.22 5.19
C GLU A 68 -2.86 8.75 4.96
N PHE A 69 -3.74 8.46 4.01
CA PHE A 69 -4.20 7.09 3.72
C PHE A 69 -3.51 6.44 2.52
N THR A 70 -2.66 7.16 1.78
CA THR A 70 -1.95 6.60 0.63
C THR A 70 -0.78 5.72 1.09
N PRO A 71 -0.75 4.42 0.74
CA PRO A 71 0.40 3.55 0.94
C PRO A 71 1.66 4.12 0.26
N ALA A 72 2.80 4.02 0.94
CA ALA A 72 4.08 4.51 0.42
C ALA A 72 5.23 3.53 0.65
N LYS A 73 5.21 2.78 1.75
CA LYS A 73 6.29 1.85 2.12
C LYS A 73 5.68 0.60 2.73
N THR A 74 6.37 -0.51 2.57
CA THR A 74 6.00 -1.78 3.18
C THR A 74 7.18 -2.33 3.96
N LEU A 75 6.91 -2.89 5.12
CA LEU A 75 7.86 -3.68 5.89
C LEU A 75 7.17 -4.95 6.38
N THR A 76 7.93 -6.02 6.56
CA THR A 76 7.45 -7.26 7.16
C THR A 76 8.14 -7.45 8.51
N ILE A 77 7.39 -7.94 9.48
CA ILE A 77 7.87 -8.26 10.82
C ILE A 77 7.49 -9.71 11.07
N ASP A 78 8.49 -10.55 11.30
CA ASP A 78 8.30 -11.98 11.47
C ASP A 78 8.89 -12.44 12.81
N LEU A 79 8.01 -12.98 13.65
CA LEU A 79 8.35 -13.58 14.95
C LEU A 79 7.89 -15.03 15.00
N ASN A 80 7.48 -15.60 13.86
CA ASN A 80 6.67 -16.81 13.79
C ASN A 80 5.40 -16.66 14.65
N PRO A 81 4.38 -15.92 14.19
CA PRO A 81 4.05 -15.74 12.77
C PRO A 81 4.43 -14.38 12.17
N GLY A 82 4.21 -14.24 10.85
CA GLY A 82 4.63 -13.09 10.04
C GLY A 82 3.54 -12.05 9.77
N PHE A 83 3.92 -10.77 9.72
CA PHE A 83 3.01 -9.65 9.44
C PHE A 83 3.58 -8.69 8.40
N GLU A 84 2.77 -8.29 7.44
CA GLU A 84 3.06 -7.16 6.55
C GLU A 84 2.48 -5.87 7.15
N VAL A 85 3.30 -4.84 7.27
CA VAL A 85 2.93 -3.54 7.79
C VAL A 85 3.09 -2.50 6.68
N VAL A 86 1.97 -1.90 6.28
CA VAL A 86 1.92 -0.88 5.24
C VAL A 86 1.94 0.50 5.87
N LEU A 87 2.89 1.33 5.44
CA LEU A 87 3.11 2.69 5.92
C LEU A 87 2.74 3.73 4.87
N ASN A 88 2.20 4.86 5.33
CA ASN A 88 2.11 6.06 4.52
C ASN A 88 3.45 6.81 4.44
N ARG A 89 3.46 7.90 3.66
CA ARG A 89 4.65 8.76 3.49
C ARG A 89 5.17 9.43 4.78
N PHE A 90 4.36 9.45 5.84
CA PHE A 90 4.69 10.02 7.15
C PHE A 90 5.13 8.94 8.16
N ASN A 91 5.39 7.70 7.71
CA ASN A 91 5.72 6.55 8.55
C ASN A 91 4.62 6.26 9.59
N ARG A 92 3.35 6.39 9.18
CA ARG A 92 2.19 5.91 9.94
C ARG A 92 1.65 4.63 9.33
N VAL A 93 1.28 3.69 10.19
CA VAL A 93 0.68 2.44 9.78
C VAL A 93 -0.75 2.69 9.30
N VAL A 94 -1.01 2.34 8.05
CA VAL A 94 -2.34 2.43 7.42
C VAL A 94 -3.01 1.06 7.34
N GLN A 95 -2.23 -0.01 7.29
CA GLN A 95 -2.73 -1.39 7.21
C GLN A 95 -1.71 -2.36 7.81
N VAL A 96 -2.20 -3.44 8.39
CA VAL A 96 -1.42 -4.63 8.75
C VAL A 96 -2.13 -5.82 8.13
N ASN A 97 -1.39 -6.66 7.42
CA ASN A 97 -1.86 -7.92 6.88
C ASN A 97 -1.14 -9.05 7.60
N ALA A 98 -1.88 -10.09 7.96
CA ALA A 98 -1.30 -11.34 8.43
C ALA A 98 -0.71 -12.10 7.23
N ILE A 99 0.42 -12.76 7.47
CA ILE A 99 1.03 -13.68 6.51
C ILE A 99 0.93 -15.06 7.15
N GLY A 100 -0.06 -15.79 6.67
CA GLY A 100 -0.40 -17.14 7.06
C GLY A 100 -1.34 -17.37 8.21
N ASP A 101 -1.78 -18.62 8.30
CA ASP A 101 -2.87 -19.05 9.18
C ASP A 101 -2.62 -18.70 10.66
N ASP A 102 -1.37 -18.83 11.12
CA ASP A 102 -0.99 -18.49 12.50
C ASP A 102 -1.14 -16.99 12.79
N ALA A 103 -0.70 -16.14 11.85
CA ALA A 103 -0.81 -14.68 11.96
C ALA A 103 -2.26 -14.20 11.90
N ASP A 104 -3.09 -14.87 11.09
CA ASP A 104 -4.51 -14.54 10.93
C ASP A 104 -5.26 -14.62 12.26
N THR A 105 -4.89 -15.56 13.13
CA THR A 105 -5.49 -15.63 14.47
C THR A 105 -5.17 -14.43 15.36
N MET A 106 -4.15 -13.65 15.02
CA MET A 106 -3.58 -12.57 15.84
C MET A 106 -3.98 -11.18 15.36
N ILE A 107 -4.42 -11.03 14.12
CA ILE A 107 -4.61 -9.72 13.48
C ILE A 107 -5.62 -8.83 14.23
N ASP A 108 -6.68 -9.42 14.75
CA ASP A 108 -7.74 -8.73 15.51
C ASP A 108 -7.25 -8.17 16.86
N ASP A 109 -6.19 -8.76 17.42
CA ASP A 109 -5.58 -8.31 18.66
C ASP A 109 -4.56 -7.17 18.42
N ILE A 110 -4.08 -7.01 17.19
CA ILE A 110 -3.05 -6.03 16.83
C ILE A 110 -3.65 -4.63 16.73
N ARG A 111 -3.23 -3.75 17.64
CA ARG A 111 -3.63 -2.33 17.59
C ARG A 111 -2.69 -1.56 16.68
N PHE A 112 -3.08 -1.31 15.42
CA PHE A 112 -2.21 -0.66 14.42
C PHE A 112 -2.67 0.72 13.90
N TRP A 113 -3.97 1.03 13.91
CA TRP A 113 -4.50 2.23 13.24
C TRP A 113 -3.85 3.55 13.70
N HIS A 114 -3.30 4.30 12.74
CA HIS A 114 -2.54 5.56 12.93
C HIS A 114 -1.37 5.48 13.92
N LYS A 115 -0.89 4.27 14.24
CA LYS A 115 0.30 4.11 15.07
C LYS A 115 1.56 4.27 14.24
N SER A 116 2.65 4.51 14.96
CA SER A 116 3.99 4.43 14.37
C SER A 116 4.42 2.95 14.32
N PRO A 117 5.29 2.56 13.37
CA PRO A 117 5.70 1.17 13.19
C PRO A 117 6.35 0.55 14.44
N GLU A 118 7.04 1.35 15.26
CA GLU A 118 7.64 0.95 16.53
C GLU A 118 6.59 0.49 17.56
N LYS A 119 5.45 1.20 17.61
CA LYS A 119 4.34 0.82 18.48
C LYS A 119 3.60 -0.41 17.99
N VAL A 120 3.60 -0.64 16.67
CA VAL A 120 3.03 -1.85 16.09
C VAL A 120 3.94 -3.04 16.35
N LEU A 121 5.26 -2.90 16.16
CA LEU A 121 6.26 -3.90 16.55
C LEU A 121 6.08 -4.32 18.02
N SER A 122 5.99 -3.36 18.94
CA SER A 122 5.74 -3.65 20.36
C SER A 122 4.43 -4.43 20.57
N SER A 123 3.37 -4.03 19.85
CA SER A 123 2.07 -4.71 19.96
C SER A 123 2.14 -6.14 19.43
N ILE A 124 2.85 -6.38 18.33
CA ILE A 124 3.04 -7.72 17.77
C ILE A 124 3.82 -8.59 18.77
N VAL A 125 4.95 -8.10 19.29
CA VAL A 125 5.76 -8.81 20.30
C VAL A 125 4.90 -9.20 21.51
N ASP A 126 4.14 -8.26 22.07
CA ASP A 126 3.27 -8.50 23.22
C ASP A 126 2.25 -9.63 22.95
N ILE A 127 1.65 -9.65 21.75
CA ILE A 127 0.64 -10.65 21.37
C ILE A 127 1.32 -11.99 21.09
N SER A 128 2.47 -12.01 20.43
CA SER A 128 3.27 -13.22 20.20
C SER A 128 3.64 -13.91 21.50
N VAL A 129 4.11 -13.14 22.50
CA VAL A 129 4.41 -13.67 23.84
C VAL A 129 3.13 -14.17 24.52
N LYS A 130 2.05 -13.40 24.49
CA LYS A 130 0.77 -13.77 25.13
C LYS A 130 0.18 -15.06 24.55
N LYS A 131 0.34 -15.29 23.25
CA LYS A 131 -0.17 -16.49 22.55
C LYS A 131 0.81 -17.66 22.58
N GLY A 132 2.01 -17.48 23.13
CA GLY A 132 3.00 -18.55 23.29
C GLY A 132 3.88 -18.80 22.06
N TYR A 133 3.87 -17.89 21.09
CA TYR A 133 4.74 -17.93 19.91
C TYR A 133 6.19 -17.53 20.23
N ALA A 134 6.40 -16.76 21.30
CA ALA A 134 7.71 -16.38 21.80
C ALA A 134 7.76 -16.42 23.34
N THR A 135 8.96 -16.59 23.90
CA THR A 135 9.18 -16.46 25.34
C THR A 135 9.77 -15.10 25.67
N VAL A 136 9.51 -14.58 26.87
CA VAL A 136 9.93 -13.21 27.27
C VAL A 136 11.45 -13.00 27.14
N ASP A 137 12.23 -14.06 27.37
CA ASP A 137 13.69 -13.98 27.45
C ASP A 137 14.39 -14.36 26.13
N ASP A 138 13.65 -14.87 25.15
CA ASP A 138 14.19 -15.35 23.87
C ASP A 138 13.21 -15.03 22.74
N VAL A 139 13.19 -13.77 22.33
CA VAL A 139 12.41 -13.27 21.21
C VAL A 139 13.37 -12.93 20.06
N THR A 140 13.36 -13.76 19.02
CA THR A 140 14.04 -13.44 17.76
C THR A 140 13.04 -12.86 16.77
N VAL A 141 13.38 -11.72 16.17
CA VAL A 141 12.54 -11.02 15.21
C VAL A 141 13.31 -10.79 13.92
N LEU A 142 12.70 -11.15 12.80
CA LEU A 142 13.15 -10.76 11.48
C LEU A 142 12.34 -9.54 11.04
N ILE A 143 13.01 -8.43 10.76
CA ILE A 143 12.38 -7.22 10.23
C ILE A 143 12.92 -6.98 8.83
N SER A 144 12.07 -7.18 7.82
CA SER A 144 12.45 -6.93 6.44
C SER A 144 11.80 -5.66 5.92
N VAL A 145 12.61 -4.77 5.37
CA VAL A 145 12.19 -3.40 5.07
C VAL A 145 12.38 -3.12 3.59
N ASN A 146 11.30 -2.73 2.91
CA ASN A 146 11.36 -2.29 1.51
C ASN A 146 11.48 -0.76 1.44
N THR A 147 12.53 -0.20 2.04
CA THR A 147 12.80 1.24 1.93
C THR A 147 14.26 1.59 2.25
N THR A 148 14.75 2.68 1.66
CA THR A 148 16.04 3.30 1.97
C THR A 148 15.94 4.35 3.08
N ASP A 149 14.80 4.43 3.79
CA ASP A 149 14.58 5.37 4.90
C ASP A 149 15.40 4.97 6.14
N GLU A 150 16.64 5.47 6.21
CA GLU A 150 17.56 5.25 7.34
C GLU A 150 16.98 5.71 8.69
N VAL A 151 16.12 6.73 8.70
CA VAL A 151 15.50 7.23 9.93
C VAL A 151 14.50 6.22 10.46
N LEU A 152 13.71 5.61 9.58
CA LEU A 152 12.81 4.53 9.95
C LEU A 152 13.58 3.32 10.51
N LEU A 153 14.63 2.90 9.80
CA LEU A 153 15.47 1.77 10.22
C LEU A 153 16.05 2.01 11.62
N LYS A 154 16.65 3.18 11.85
CA LYS A 154 17.21 3.54 13.15
C LYS A 154 16.17 3.50 14.27
N LYS A 155 14.94 3.96 14.03
CA LYS A 155 13.89 3.92 15.05
C LYS A 155 13.44 2.50 15.35
N LEU A 156 13.34 1.64 14.35
CA LEU A 156 13.03 0.23 14.54
C LEU A 156 14.15 -0.48 15.30
N THR A 157 15.42 -0.20 14.99
CA THR A 157 16.57 -0.73 15.74
C THR A 157 16.53 -0.32 17.20
N VAL A 158 16.35 0.98 17.49
CA VAL A 158 16.25 1.45 18.88
C VAL A 158 15.08 0.80 19.61
N GLN A 159 13.92 0.67 18.95
CA GLN A 159 12.76 0.02 19.57
C GLN A 159 13.01 -1.47 19.85
N SER A 160 13.66 -2.18 18.93
CA SER A 160 14.05 -3.57 19.12
C SER A 160 15.01 -3.73 20.29
N ASP A 161 16.00 -2.84 20.42
CA ASP A 161 16.95 -2.84 21.54
C ASP A 161 16.25 -2.58 22.87
N GLU A 162 15.31 -1.61 22.92
CA GLU A 162 14.51 -1.33 24.12
C GLU A 162 13.64 -2.51 24.56
N LEU A 163 13.22 -3.34 23.60
CA LEU A 163 12.44 -4.55 23.84
C LEU A 163 13.31 -5.80 24.07
N ASN A 164 14.64 -5.67 24.06
CA ASN A 164 15.62 -6.77 24.18
C ASN A 164 15.42 -7.88 23.13
N LEU A 165 15.10 -7.51 21.89
CA LEU A 165 14.84 -8.46 20.81
C LEU A 165 16.14 -8.82 20.07
N LYS A 166 16.37 -10.10 19.80
CA LYS A 166 17.38 -10.51 18.81
C LYS A 166 16.83 -10.18 17.42
N THR A 167 17.33 -9.11 16.80
CA THR A 167 16.74 -8.60 15.56
C THR A 167 17.67 -8.78 14.36
N MET A 168 17.15 -9.33 13.27
CA MET A 168 17.80 -9.32 11.96
C MET A 168 17.07 -8.35 11.04
N PHE A 169 17.81 -7.43 10.40
CA PHE A 169 17.27 -6.55 9.38
C PHE A 169 17.61 -7.06 7.98
N MET A 170 16.61 -7.14 7.10
CA MET A 170 16.80 -7.56 5.72
C MET A 170 16.21 -6.54 4.74
N SER A 171 16.96 -6.21 3.69
CA SER A 171 16.47 -5.33 2.63
C SER A 171 15.66 -6.13 1.63
N ILE A 172 14.44 -5.68 1.34
CA ILE A 172 13.59 -6.28 0.30
C ILE A 172 13.84 -5.59 -1.06
N ASN A 173 14.66 -4.55 -1.11
CA ASN A 173 14.95 -3.83 -2.36
C ASN A 173 15.85 -4.70 -3.27
N MET A 174 15.23 -5.47 -4.17
CA MET A 174 15.90 -6.44 -5.07
C MET A 174 16.55 -5.82 -6.30
N THR A 175 16.97 -4.55 -6.22
CA THR A 175 17.70 -3.90 -7.33
C THR A 175 19.09 -4.50 -7.51
N GLU A 176 19.64 -5.11 -6.46
CA GLU A 176 20.79 -5.98 -6.56
C GLU A 176 20.28 -7.37 -6.93
N THR A 177 20.43 -7.75 -8.19
CA THR A 177 20.38 -9.15 -8.63
C THR A 177 21.35 -9.93 -7.76
N VAL A 178 20.84 -10.57 -6.73
CA VAL A 178 21.65 -11.48 -5.94
C VAL A 178 21.78 -12.76 -6.75
N ASP A 179 23.02 -13.18 -6.94
CA ASP A 179 23.41 -14.36 -7.71
C ASP A 179 23.08 -15.67 -6.93
N TYR A 180 21.83 -15.82 -6.48
CA TYR A 180 21.30 -17.00 -5.80
C TYR A 180 21.02 -18.16 -6.78
N THR A 181 21.77 -18.26 -7.89
CA THR A 181 21.27 -18.91 -9.11
C THR A 181 21.67 -20.37 -9.27
N SER A 182 22.73 -20.86 -8.63
CA SER A 182 23.31 -22.15 -9.08
C SER A 182 22.82 -23.39 -8.33
N ARG A 183 22.54 -23.33 -7.03
CA ARG A 183 22.31 -24.56 -6.23
C ARG A 183 20.87 -25.05 -6.24
N LEU A 184 19.91 -24.19 -5.91
CA LEU A 184 18.46 -24.54 -5.88
C LEU A 184 17.95 -25.14 -7.19
N LEU A 185 18.42 -24.60 -8.32
CA LEU A 185 18.02 -25.02 -9.67
C LEU A 185 18.61 -26.35 -10.12
N THR A 186 19.71 -26.80 -9.51
CA THR A 186 20.34 -28.09 -9.84
C THR A 186 19.72 -29.26 -9.08
N SER A 187 18.91 -28.98 -8.05
CA SER A 187 18.14 -30.02 -7.38
C SER A 187 16.97 -30.45 -8.27
N THR A 188 17.04 -31.68 -8.80
CA THR A 188 16.06 -32.21 -9.78
C THR A 188 14.59 -32.18 -9.32
N ASN A 189 14.35 -32.05 -8.01
CA ASN A 189 13.00 -32.04 -7.45
C ASN A 189 12.38 -30.61 -7.44
N PHE A 190 13.17 -29.55 -7.28
CA PHE A 190 12.66 -28.17 -7.23
C PHE A 190 12.09 -27.69 -8.58
N THR A 191 12.67 -28.13 -9.70
CA THR A 191 12.13 -27.90 -11.05
C THR A 191 10.70 -28.42 -11.20
N SER A 192 10.36 -29.53 -10.54
CA SER A 192 9.02 -30.13 -10.62
C SER A 192 7.96 -29.31 -9.86
N ALA A 193 8.34 -28.72 -8.72
CA ALA A 193 7.47 -27.80 -7.98
C ALA A 193 7.22 -26.50 -8.77
N LEU A 194 8.28 -25.94 -9.38
CA LEU A 194 8.20 -24.75 -10.23
C LEU A 194 7.37 -24.98 -11.51
N GLU A 195 7.44 -26.17 -12.14
CA GLU A 195 6.64 -26.52 -13.33
C GLU A 195 5.12 -26.56 -13.07
N SER A 196 4.71 -26.84 -11.83
CA SER A 196 3.29 -26.85 -11.43
C SER A 196 2.68 -25.43 -11.38
N TYR A 197 3.53 -24.41 -11.23
CA TYR A 197 3.18 -23.01 -11.37
C TYR A 197 3.52 -22.60 -12.81
N LYS A 198 2.55 -22.13 -13.59
CA LYS A 198 2.83 -21.66 -14.96
C LYS A 198 3.64 -20.36 -14.90
N ILE A 199 4.95 -20.47 -14.69
CA ILE A 199 5.86 -19.34 -14.58
C ILE A 199 6.12 -18.80 -15.98
N TYR A 200 5.64 -17.59 -16.23
CA TYR A 200 6.06 -16.81 -17.38
C TYR A 200 7.46 -16.27 -17.11
N VAL A 201 8.49 -16.96 -17.61
CA VAL A 201 9.85 -16.43 -17.66
C VAL A 201 9.98 -15.65 -18.97
N PRO A 202 10.08 -14.31 -18.96
CA PRO A 202 10.36 -13.58 -20.19
C PRO A 202 11.72 -14.05 -20.73
N GLU A 203 11.72 -14.54 -21.96
CA GLU A 203 12.94 -14.89 -22.69
C GLU A 203 13.77 -13.60 -22.85
N ILE A 204 14.88 -13.50 -22.11
CA ILE A 204 15.85 -12.43 -22.35
C ILE A 204 16.55 -12.77 -23.66
N GLN A 205 15.97 -12.35 -24.79
CA GLN A 205 16.77 -12.23 -26.00
C GLN A 205 17.80 -11.14 -25.73
N GLU A 206 19.08 -11.53 -25.70
CA GLU A 206 20.20 -10.61 -25.84
C GLU A 206 20.10 -9.93 -27.22
N ALA A 207 19.25 -8.93 -27.33
CA ALA A 207 19.30 -8.00 -28.44
C ALA A 207 20.49 -7.06 -28.16
N ILE A 208 21.68 -7.49 -28.58
CA ILE A 208 22.74 -6.56 -28.95
C ILE A 208 22.14 -5.71 -30.08
N ALA A 209 21.61 -4.54 -29.72
CA ALA A 209 21.04 -3.61 -30.65
C ALA A 209 22.15 -3.00 -31.52
N THR A 210 22.33 -3.56 -32.71
CA THR A 210 22.89 -2.83 -33.84
C THR A 210 22.01 -3.06 -35.06
N ASP A 211 21.03 -2.18 -35.27
CA ASP A 211 20.57 -1.82 -36.60
C ASP A 211 19.94 -0.42 -36.57
N THR A 212 20.49 0.42 -37.45
CA THR A 212 20.05 1.76 -37.80
C THR A 212 19.01 1.72 -38.93
N THR A 213 17.74 1.48 -38.67
CA THR A 213 16.69 1.84 -39.64
C THR A 213 15.36 2.17 -38.96
N GLY A 214 14.90 3.41 -39.17
CA GLY A 214 13.64 3.90 -38.63
C GLY A 214 12.44 3.18 -39.22
N SER A 215 11.57 2.66 -38.36
CA SER A 215 10.20 2.24 -38.66
C SER A 215 9.36 2.29 -37.37
N SER A 216 8.12 2.77 -37.50
CA SER A 216 7.19 3.12 -36.42
C SER A 216 6.69 1.90 -35.62
N PRO A 217 6.47 1.99 -34.29
CA PRO A 217 6.02 0.87 -33.48
C PRO A 217 4.49 0.77 -33.47
N GLU A 218 3.92 -0.02 -34.37
CA GLU A 218 2.54 -0.51 -34.23
C GLU A 218 2.51 -2.01 -34.55
N THR A 219 2.76 -2.83 -33.52
CA THR A 219 2.28 -4.20 -33.24
C THR A 219 3.25 -4.86 -32.25
N PHE A 220 2.99 -4.73 -30.94
CA PHE A 220 3.80 -5.36 -29.88
C PHE A 220 2.97 -6.18 -28.88
N TYR A 221 1.68 -6.46 -29.15
CA TYR A 221 0.79 -7.09 -28.18
C TYR A 221 0.23 -8.48 -28.54
N ASP A 222 0.67 -9.14 -29.62
CA ASP A 222 0.04 -10.40 -30.06
C ASP A 222 0.87 -11.70 -29.91
N ASP A 223 2.15 -11.67 -29.51
CA ASP A 223 2.99 -12.89 -29.44
C ASP A 223 3.24 -13.42 -28.00
N LEU A 224 2.39 -13.08 -27.04
CA LEU A 224 2.54 -13.46 -25.62
C LEU A 224 2.05 -14.89 -25.26
N TYR A 225 1.71 -15.72 -26.24
CA TYR A 225 1.05 -17.03 -26.01
C TYR A 225 1.68 -18.22 -26.75
N SER A 226 3.01 -18.31 -26.84
CA SER A 226 3.68 -19.56 -27.17
C SER A 226 4.16 -20.29 -25.91
N ASN A 227 3.63 -21.49 -25.69
CA ASN A 227 4.14 -22.40 -24.65
C ASN A 227 5.47 -22.97 -25.13
N THR A 228 6.58 -22.48 -24.59
CA THR A 228 7.91 -23.04 -24.87
C THR A 228 8.38 -23.81 -23.65
N THR A 229 8.67 -25.10 -23.81
CA THR A 229 9.39 -25.92 -22.82
C THR A 229 10.81 -25.38 -22.68
N VAL A 230 11.12 -24.82 -21.51
CA VAL A 230 12.45 -24.30 -21.18
C VAL A 230 13.34 -25.44 -20.72
N THR A 231 14.30 -25.84 -21.55
CA THR A 231 15.44 -26.65 -21.13
C THR A 231 16.46 -25.74 -20.45
N SER A 232 16.68 -25.94 -19.13
CA SER A 232 17.61 -25.28 -18.20
C SER A 232 18.80 -24.53 -18.84
N THR A 233 19.19 -23.33 -18.39
CA THR A 233 20.29 -23.23 -17.39
C THR A 233 20.40 -21.93 -16.56
N ASN A 234 19.48 -20.96 -16.59
CA ASN A 234 19.56 -19.80 -15.67
C ASN A 234 18.16 -19.27 -15.33
N ILE A 235 17.53 -19.80 -14.28
CA ILE A 235 16.36 -19.13 -13.69
C ILE A 235 16.90 -17.97 -12.88
N VAL A 236 16.79 -16.77 -13.42
CA VAL A 236 17.01 -15.55 -12.64
C VAL A 236 15.84 -15.43 -11.66
N TRP A 237 16.13 -15.43 -10.37
CA TRP A 237 15.13 -15.16 -9.34
C TRP A 237 14.59 -13.74 -9.49
N SER A 238 13.56 -13.58 -10.32
CA SER A 238 12.83 -12.33 -10.41
C SER A 238 12.07 -12.06 -9.11
N GLU A 239 11.83 -10.78 -8.79
CA GLU A 239 11.03 -10.38 -7.64
C GLU A 239 9.67 -11.09 -7.62
N ASN A 240 9.01 -11.21 -8.77
CA ASN A 240 7.73 -11.90 -8.93
C ASN A 240 7.80 -13.39 -8.56
N LEU A 241 8.92 -14.05 -8.86
CA LEU A 241 9.11 -15.47 -8.53
C LEU A 241 9.27 -15.65 -7.02
N LEU A 242 10.08 -14.79 -6.38
CA LEU A 242 10.28 -14.84 -4.93
C LEU A 242 9.00 -14.51 -4.16
N VAL A 243 8.22 -13.54 -4.63
CA VAL A 243 6.89 -13.24 -4.07
C VAL A 243 5.97 -14.46 -4.21
N SER A 244 5.88 -15.06 -5.40
CA SER A 244 5.02 -16.23 -5.63
C SER A 244 5.42 -17.43 -4.77
N LEU A 245 6.73 -17.62 -4.54
CA LEU A 245 7.24 -18.70 -3.71
C LEU A 245 6.99 -18.44 -2.21
N ALA A 246 7.12 -17.18 -1.78
CA ALA A 246 6.81 -16.77 -0.41
C ALA A 246 5.32 -17.01 -0.11
N ASP A 247 4.44 -16.62 -1.04
CA ASP A 247 3.00 -16.86 -0.96
C ASP A 247 2.67 -18.35 -0.94
N TYR A 248 3.38 -19.18 -1.72
CA TYR A 248 3.16 -20.64 -1.76
C TYR A 248 3.45 -21.30 -0.41
N TYR A 249 4.52 -20.89 0.25
CA TYR A 249 4.91 -21.41 1.56
C TYR A 249 4.27 -20.66 2.73
N ASP A 250 3.43 -19.65 2.43
CA ASP A 250 2.74 -18.85 3.43
C ASP A 250 3.71 -18.16 4.43
N ILE A 251 4.84 -17.68 3.91
CA ILE A 251 5.90 -17.03 4.68
C ILE A 251 6.19 -15.61 4.17
N THR A 252 6.83 -14.80 5.00
CA THR A 252 7.28 -13.48 4.59
C THR A 252 8.38 -13.58 3.53
N LEU A 253 8.43 -12.62 2.59
CA LEU A 253 9.51 -12.53 1.60
C LEU A 253 10.90 -12.44 2.26
N GLY A 254 10.96 -11.77 3.41
CA GLY A 254 12.15 -11.73 4.25
C GLY A 254 12.60 -13.09 4.76
N LYS A 255 11.66 -13.89 5.28
CA LYS A 255 11.96 -15.24 5.73
C LYS A 255 12.43 -16.12 4.56
N LEU A 256 11.80 -16.00 3.40
CA LEU A 256 12.24 -16.72 2.20
C LEU A 256 13.68 -16.35 1.80
N GLN A 257 14.01 -15.06 1.77
CA GLN A 257 15.38 -14.60 1.48
C GLN A 257 16.39 -15.15 2.50
N LEU A 258 16.02 -15.21 3.78
CA LEU A 258 16.86 -15.81 4.82
C LEU A 258 17.06 -17.31 4.60
N VAL A 259 15.99 -18.04 4.29
CA VAL A 259 16.03 -19.47 3.97
C VAL A 259 16.94 -19.74 2.78
N ILE A 260 16.79 -18.98 1.69
CA ILE A 260 17.65 -19.12 0.50
C ILE A 260 19.11 -18.87 0.87
N ALA A 261 19.40 -17.81 1.63
CA ALA A 261 20.76 -17.51 2.07
C ALA A 261 21.38 -18.62 2.92
N VAL A 262 20.61 -19.25 3.81
CA VAL A 262 21.07 -20.41 4.60
C VAL A 262 21.25 -21.64 3.72
N PHE A 263 20.28 -21.96 2.87
CA PHE A 263 20.32 -23.11 1.97
C PHE A 263 21.56 -23.08 1.07
N GLU A 264 21.91 -21.91 0.55
CA GLU A 264 23.08 -21.75 -0.31
C GLU A 264 24.42 -21.72 0.43
N ALA A 265 24.41 -21.34 1.71
CA ALA A 265 25.65 -21.23 2.47
C ALA A 265 26.17 -22.59 2.96
N TYR A 266 25.30 -23.58 3.18
CA TYR A 266 25.68 -24.89 3.72
C TYR A 266 25.62 -25.96 2.65
N ASP A 267 26.73 -26.64 2.38
CA ASP A 267 26.80 -27.76 1.41
C ASP A 267 25.90 -28.94 1.79
N GLU A 268 25.51 -29.05 3.06
CA GLU A 268 24.63 -30.09 3.59
C GLU A 268 23.18 -29.95 3.14
N TYR A 269 22.76 -28.78 2.64
CA TYR A 269 21.43 -28.56 2.10
C TYR A 269 21.46 -28.60 0.57
N ASP A 270 20.99 -29.69 -0.03
CA ASP A 270 20.98 -29.87 -1.49
C ASP A 270 19.67 -30.45 -2.04
N THR A 271 18.72 -30.78 -1.16
CA THR A 271 17.42 -31.35 -1.53
C THR A 271 16.25 -30.39 -1.29
N GLU A 272 15.15 -30.61 -2.03
CA GLU A 272 13.88 -29.91 -1.78
C GLU A 272 13.35 -30.17 -0.36
N ALA A 273 13.50 -31.39 0.16
CA ALA A 273 13.05 -31.72 1.51
C ALA A 273 13.79 -30.90 2.59
N GLU A 274 15.08 -30.65 2.40
CA GLU A 274 15.88 -29.79 3.29
C GLU A 274 15.49 -28.31 3.14
N PHE A 275 15.21 -27.86 1.91
CA PHE A 275 14.69 -26.51 1.70
C PHE A 275 13.36 -26.30 2.43
N ILE A 276 12.43 -27.25 2.31
CA ILE A 276 11.15 -27.21 3.02
C ILE A 276 11.37 -27.25 4.54
N ALA A 277 12.31 -28.07 5.02
CA ALA A 277 12.65 -28.10 6.44
C ALA A 277 13.19 -26.75 6.95
N LEU A 278 13.96 -26.01 6.14
CA LEU A 278 14.39 -24.65 6.47
C LEU A 278 13.22 -23.65 6.44
N VAL A 279 12.30 -23.77 5.48
CA VAL A 279 11.07 -22.96 5.44
C VAL A 279 10.25 -23.13 6.72
N GLU A 280 10.09 -24.37 7.18
CA GLU A 280 9.34 -24.72 8.39
C GLU A 280 10.11 -24.39 9.69
N SER A 281 11.40 -24.08 9.60
CA SER A 281 12.23 -23.82 10.77
C SER A 281 11.87 -22.50 11.47
N PRO A 282 12.02 -22.42 12.81
CA PRO A 282 11.90 -21.17 13.55
C PRO A 282 12.92 -20.14 13.08
N ILE A 283 12.53 -18.86 13.16
CA ILE A 283 13.41 -17.75 12.77
C ILE A 283 14.68 -17.72 13.61
N SER A 284 14.60 -18.06 14.89
CA SER A 284 15.78 -18.17 15.76
C SER A 284 16.82 -19.12 15.17
N THR A 285 16.39 -20.29 14.71
CA THR A 285 17.24 -21.29 14.05
C THR A 285 17.83 -20.75 12.75
N LEU A 286 17.02 -20.11 11.90
CA LEU A 286 17.49 -19.56 10.63
C LEU A 286 18.51 -18.43 10.84
N VAL A 287 18.28 -17.54 11.81
CA VAL A 287 19.23 -16.47 12.16
C VAL A 287 20.53 -17.07 12.71
N ASP A 288 20.47 -18.09 13.57
CA ASP A 288 21.66 -18.77 14.07
C ASP A 288 22.47 -19.43 12.95
N LEU A 289 21.82 -20.11 12.01
CA LEU A 289 22.48 -20.69 10.84
C LEU A 289 23.09 -19.59 9.96
N TYR A 290 22.35 -18.52 9.71
CA TYR A 290 22.85 -17.42 8.91
C TYR A 290 24.09 -16.77 9.52
N ASP A 291 24.10 -16.52 10.83
CA ASP A 291 25.23 -15.91 11.54
C ASP A 291 26.46 -16.83 11.62
N ASN A 292 26.26 -18.15 11.55
CA ASN A 292 27.32 -19.17 11.65
C ASN A 292 27.66 -19.85 10.31
N ARG A 293 27.29 -19.23 9.19
CA ARG A 293 27.59 -19.75 7.85
C ARG A 293 29.11 -19.91 7.60
N PRO A 294 29.53 -20.94 6.84
CA PRO A 294 30.94 -21.22 6.56
C PRO A 294 31.64 -20.17 5.67
#